data_AF-A0A954FYN0-F1
#
_entry.id   AF-A0A954FYN0-F1
#
_cell.length_a   1.000
_cell.length_b   1.000
_cell.length_c   1.000
_cell.angle_alpha   90.00
_cell.angle_beta   90.00
_cell.angle_gamma   90.00
#
_symmetry.space_group_name_H-M   'P 1'
#
loop_
_entity.id
_entity.type
_entity.pdbx_description
1 polymer ?
#
loop_
_entity_poly.entity_id
_entity_poly.type
_entity_poly.pdbx_seq_one_letter_code
_entity_poly.pdbx_strand_id
1 'polypeptide(L)' 'MKTTRVRAGATECSSCKMQMEQETRIPTVHPIKLLALSYGLMPEIERSLQPQKKKLVVS' A
#
# COMPACT_ATOMS: atom_id res chain seq x y z
N MET A 1 22.74 1.72 0.11
CA MET A 1 21.29 1.98 -0.05
C MET A 1 20.74 2.39 1.32
N LYS A 2 20.07 3.54 1.45
CA LYS A 2 19.48 3.96 2.74
C LYS A 2 18.20 3.15 2.98
N THR A 3 18.04 2.59 4.18
CA THR A 3 16.84 1.85 4.56
C THR A 3 15.88 2.77 5.30
N THR A 4 14.79 3.14 4.66
CA THR A 4 13.70 3.91 5.29
C THR A 4 12.61 2.94 5.74
N ARG A 5 12.17 3.05 7.00
CA ARG A 5 11.01 2.28 7.49
C ARG A 5 9.72 3.02 7.14
N VAL A 6 8.98 2.50 6.18
CA VAL A 6 7.65 2.99 5.80
C VAL A 6 6.59 1.94 6.12
N ARG A 7 5.37 2.36 6.46
CA ARG A 7 4.25 1.45 6.72
C ARG A 7 3.41 1.15 5.47
N ALA A 8 3.33 2.10 4.54
CA ALA A 8 2.58 1.95 3.30
C ALA A 8 3.21 2.79 2.19
N GLY A 9 3.13 2.30 0.96
CA GLY A 9 3.25 3.10 -0.25
C GLY A 9 1.92 3.76 -0.60
N ALA A 10 1.96 4.88 -1.33
CA ALA A 10 0.77 5.56 -1.80
C ALA A 10 0.90 5.94 -3.28
N THR A 11 -0.07 5.56 -4.11
CA THR A 11 -0.10 5.90 -5.54
C THR A 11 -1.54 5.84 -6.07
N GLU A 12 -1.86 6.72 -7.01
CA GLU A 12 -3.13 6.73 -7.75
C GLU A 12 -3.08 5.91 -9.05
N CYS A 13 -1.89 5.43 -9.44
CA CYS A 13 -1.68 4.63 -10.65
C CYS A 13 -1.67 3.13 -10.35
N SER A 14 -2.55 2.36 -11.00
CA SER A 14 -2.64 0.90 -10.84
C SER A 14 -1.35 0.19 -11.25
N SER A 15 -0.72 0.62 -12.33
CA SER A 15 0.56 0.06 -12.80
C SER A 15 1.68 0.30 -11.80
N CYS A 16 1.78 1.52 -11.23
CA CYS A 16 2.77 1.82 -10.19
C CYS A 16 2.52 0.99 -8.93
N LYS A 17 1.26 0.82 -8.52
CA LYS A 17 0.91 -0.05 -7.39
C LYS A 17 1.43 -1.47 -7.62
N MET A 18 1.15 -2.06 -8.78
CA MET A 18 1.62 -3.40 -9.13
C MET A 18 3.15 -3.50 -9.03
N GLN A 19 3.89 -2.55 -9.60
CA GLN A 19 5.35 -2.56 -9.56
C GLN A 19 5.88 -2.47 -8.11
N MET A 20 5.31 -1.59 -7.29
CA MET A 20 5.72 -1.42 -5.89
C MET A 20 5.47 -2.68 -5.04
N GLU A 21 4.35 -3.36 -5.27
CA GLU A 21 3.95 -4.60 -4.57
C GLU A 21 4.63 -5.86 -5.15
N GLN A 22 5.14 -5.81 -6.38
CA GLN A 22 6.03 -6.83 -6.93
C GLN A 22 7.41 -6.77 -6.29
N GLU A 23 7.94 -5.58 -6.02
CA GLU A 23 9.29 -5.41 -5.47
C GLU A 23 9.35 -5.55 -3.95
N THR A 24 8.28 -5.17 -3.25
CA THR A 24 8.27 -5.09 -1.78
C THR A 24 7.05 -5.78 -1.16
N ARG A 25 7.10 -6.08 0.14
CA ARG A 25 5.92 -6.52 0.91
C ARG A 25 5.15 -5.35 1.55
N ILE A 26 5.57 -4.12 1.26
CA ILE A 26 4.93 -2.92 1.80
C ILE A 26 3.61 -2.75 1.03
N PRO A 27 2.47 -2.65 1.72
CA PRO A 27 1.20 -2.48 1.05
C PRO A 27 1.16 -1.12 0.35
N THR A 28 0.58 -1.07 -0.85
CA THR A 28 0.45 0.17 -1.61
C THR A 28 -1.03 0.49 -1.81
N VAL A 29 -1.44 1.68 -1.34
CA VAL A 29 -2.85 2.10 -1.34
C VAL A 29 -3.06 3.39 -2.15
N HIS A 30 -4.30 3.64 -2.54
CA HIS A 30 -4.66 4.93 -3.14
C HIS A 30 -4.58 6.04 -2.07
N PRO A 31 -3.97 7.21 -2.34
CA PRO A 31 -3.82 8.29 -1.35
C PRO A 31 -5.14 8.70 -0.68
N ILE A 32 -6.23 8.76 -1.45
CA ILE A 32 -7.57 9.07 -0.93
C ILE A 32 -8.02 8.13 0.21
N LYS A 33 -7.57 6.86 0.21
CA LYS A 33 -7.91 5.90 1.28
C LYS A 33 -7.22 6.27 2.59
N LEU A 34 -5.98 6.77 2.53
CA LEU A 34 -5.28 7.27 3.72
C LEU A 34 -5.97 8.52 4.28
N LEU A 35 -6.40 9.43 3.40
CA LEU A 35 -7.15 10.61 3.79
C LEU A 35 -8.48 10.22 4.46
N ALA A 36 -9.29 9.37 3.82
CA ALA A 36 -10.53 8.87 4.39
C ALA A 36 -10.31 8.31 5.81
N LEU A 37 -9.31 7.43 5.98
CA LEU A 37 -8.97 6.86 7.28
C LEU A 37 -8.56 7.93 8.31
N SER A 38 -7.78 8.95 7.90
CA SER A 38 -7.38 10.05 8.79
C SER A 38 -8.54 10.93 9.26
N TYR A 39 -9.62 10.99 8.48
CA TYR A 39 -10.87 11.65 8.85
C TYR A 39 -11.83 10.75 9.65
N GLY A 40 -11.42 9.53 10.04
CA GLY A 40 -12.26 8.57 10.75
C GLY A 40 -13.33 7.92 9.87
N LEU A 41 -13.19 8.01 8.54
CA LEU A 41 -14.08 7.38 7.57
C LEU A 41 -13.51 6.03 7.11
N MET A 42 -14.39 5.06 6.85
CA MET A 42 -14.03 3.74 6.31
C MET A 42 -12.91 3.01 7.11
N PRO A 43 -13.11 2.69 8.40
CA PRO A 43 -12.10 2.05 9.25
C PRO A 43 -11.60 0.71 8.71
N GLU A 44 -12.36 0.02 7.86
CA GLU A 44 -11.95 -1.21 7.18
C GLU A 44 -10.71 -1.03 6.29
N ILE A 45 -10.37 0.21 5.91
CA ILE A 45 -9.14 0.54 5.16
C ILE A 45 -7.88 0.12 5.93
N GLU A 46 -7.90 0.07 7.27
CA GLU A 46 -6.76 -0.40 8.08
C GLU A 46 -6.26 -1.78 7.66
N ARG A 47 -7.16 -2.66 7.21
CA ARG A 47 -6.80 -3.99 6.69
C ARG A 47 -5.91 -3.90 5.45
N SER A 48 -6.08 -2.86 4.64
CA SER A 48 -5.25 -2.60 3.44
C SER A 48 -3.87 -2.05 3.78
N LEU A 49 -3.61 -1.64 5.04
CA LEU A 49 -2.31 -1.17 5.52
C LEU A 49 -1.46 -2.29 6.15
N GLN A 50 -1.97 -3.52 6.18
CA GLN A 50 -1.20 -4.67 6.64
C GLN A 50 -0.27 -5.19 5.53
N PRO A 51 0.97 -5.60 5.86
CA PRO A 51 1.88 -6.20 4.87
C PRO A 51 1.26 -7.39 4.15
N GLN A 52 1.46 -7.47 2.84
CA GLN A 52 0.97 -8.60 2.05
C GLN A 52 1.72 -9.88 2.42
N LYS A 53 0.98 -10.98 2.62
CA LYS A 53 1.57 -12.29 2.99
C LYS A 53 2.37 -12.92 1.85
N LYS A 54 2.07 -12.56 0.60
CA LYS A 54 2.72 -13.06 -0.61
C LYS A 54 3.16 -11.88 -1.47
N LYS A 55 4.35 -11.96 -2.08
CA LYS A 55 4.74 -11.04 -3.14
C LYS A 55 3.74 -11.20 -4.29
N LEU A 56 3.36 -10.10 -4.93
CA LEU A 56 2.55 -10.20 -6.13
C LEU A 56 3.40 -10.82 -7.24
N VAL A 57 2.99 -12.00 -7.73
CA VAL A 57 3.63 -12.67 -8.86
C VAL A 57 2.61 -12.70 -9.98
N VAL A 58 2.94 -12.08 -11.11
CA VAL A 58 2.16 -12.20 -12.35
C VAL A 58 2.79 -13.34 -13.14
N SER A 59 2.02 -14.39 -13.40
CA SER A 59 2.43 -15.54 -14.23
C SER A 59 2.21 -15.27 -15.71
#